data_AF-A0A3N4K5A7-F1
#
_entry.id   AF-A0A3N4K5A7-F1
#
_cell.length_a   1.000
_cell.length_b   1.000
_cell.length_c   1.000
_cell.angle_alpha   90.00
_cell.angle_beta   90.00
_cell.angle_gamma   90.00
#
_symmetry.space_group_name_H-M   'P 1'
#
loop_
_entity.id
_entity.type
_entity.pdbx_description
1 polymer ?
#
loop_
_entity_poly.entity_id
_entity_poly.type
_entity_poly.pdbx_seq_one_letter_code
_entity_poly.pdbx_strand_id
1 'polypeptide(L)'
;MTIVSGREPHGGDNYEVHGLGDGSQAIAAEDTVSDLSHPPTKAQLQEETYNNIHKRIRTEETCKRNSRHVIQKGGVLTVQEARMQKNEKEEKKKQTTIKKATKDIKVAINKAKAALNWHGIDAQKAEKERKKQVKIIQSQGQTIPAALLIPILDPEKNPIPDDLESLLPPLDLLQLLDSANRILELEHEMRQPGSGIGNIPSQDTENYGMDEDLGDESDSDLSCISLDSIVQNADFVGFY
;
A
#
# COMPACT_ATOMS: atom_id res chain seq x y z
N MET A 1 -64.09 8.23 12.67
CA MET A 1 -64.24 9.52 11.97
C MET A 1 -63.78 10.59 12.94
N THR A 2 -62.50 10.96 12.89
CA THR A 2 -61.89 12.02 13.71
C THR A 2 -60.81 12.67 12.84
N ILE A 3 -60.90 13.98 12.68
CA ILE A 3 -60.07 14.83 11.83
C ILE A 3 -59.38 15.83 12.76
N VAL A 4 -58.04 15.93 12.76
CA VAL A 4 -57.25 17.08 13.24
C VAL A 4 -55.90 17.01 12.51
N SER A 5 -55.64 17.83 11.48
CA SER A 5 -54.88 19.11 11.51
C SER A 5 -53.43 18.91 11.97
N GLY A 6 -52.37 19.19 11.20
CA GLY A 6 -52.12 20.30 10.28
C GLY A 6 -50.85 21.01 10.78
N ARG A 7 -49.69 20.78 10.14
CA ARG A 7 -48.49 21.61 10.33
C ARG A 7 -47.61 21.57 9.08
N GLU A 8 -47.54 22.71 8.42
CA GLU A 8 -46.69 23.00 7.27
C GLU A 8 -45.21 23.20 7.69
N PRO A 9 -44.26 22.96 6.79
CA PRO A 9 -42.84 23.28 6.97
C PRO A 9 -42.53 24.75 6.65
N HIS A 10 -41.69 25.36 7.49
CA HIS A 10 -41.10 26.68 7.30
C HIS A 10 -40.14 26.70 6.09
N GLY A 11 -40.34 27.68 5.21
CA GLY A 11 -39.41 28.08 4.16
C GLY A 11 -38.43 29.17 4.60
N GLY A 12 -37.50 29.49 3.68
CA GLY A 12 -36.47 30.54 3.74
C GLY A 12 -35.07 29.94 3.77
N ASP A 13 -34.09 30.25 2.91
CA ASP A 13 -33.96 31.37 1.99
C ASP A 13 -33.06 30.98 0.80
N ASN A 14 -33.45 31.49 -0.36
CA ASN A 14 -32.68 31.46 -1.60
C ASN A 14 -31.65 32.60 -1.57
N TYR A 15 -30.37 32.32 -1.87
CA TYR A 15 -29.46 33.36 -2.35
C TYR A 15 -29.27 33.18 -3.85
N GLU A 16 -29.98 34.04 -4.57
CA GLU A 16 -29.86 34.31 -5.98
C GLU A 16 -28.68 35.28 -6.17
N VAL A 17 -27.59 34.85 -6.81
CA VAL A 17 -26.51 35.75 -7.24
C VAL A 17 -26.54 35.80 -8.76
N HIS A 18 -27.18 36.85 -9.26
CA HIS A 18 -27.04 37.31 -10.64
C HIS A 18 -25.68 37.98 -10.81
N GLY A 19 -24.96 37.56 -11.84
CA GLY A 19 -23.71 38.18 -12.29
C GLY A 19 -23.55 37.99 -13.79
N LEU A 20 -24.31 38.77 -14.56
CA LEU A 20 -24.13 38.98 -15.99
C LEU A 20 -22.74 39.57 -16.26
N GLY A 21 -22.06 39.04 -17.27
CA GLY A 21 -20.77 39.55 -17.72
C GLY A 21 -20.35 38.96 -19.04
N ASP A 22 -21.20 39.10 -20.07
CA ASP A 22 -20.78 38.95 -21.46
C ASP A 22 -19.77 40.07 -21.79
N GLY A 23 -18.58 39.65 -22.18
CA GLY A 23 -17.51 40.54 -22.62
C GLY A 23 -16.59 39.79 -23.56
N SER A 24 -17.03 39.67 -24.82
CA SER A 24 -16.19 39.28 -25.93
C SER A 24 -14.96 40.19 -26.00
N GLN A 25 -13.77 39.59 -26.14
CA GLN A 25 -12.71 40.15 -26.98
C GLN A 25 -11.68 39.07 -27.31
N ALA A 26 -11.65 38.70 -28.59
CA ALA A 26 -10.52 38.04 -29.20
C ALA A 26 -9.33 39.01 -29.17
N ILE A 27 -8.22 38.57 -28.60
CA ILE A 27 -6.91 39.16 -28.82
C ILE A 27 -6.01 38.09 -29.41
N ALA A 28 -5.32 38.53 -30.45
CA ALA A 28 -4.46 37.74 -31.32
C ALA A 28 -3.24 37.17 -30.58
N ALA A 29 -2.53 36.31 -31.31
CA ALA A 29 -1.20 35.81 -31.06
C ALA A 29 -0.28 36.80 -30.32
N GLU A 30 0.68 36.28 -29.54
CA GLU A 30 2.11 36.36 -29.86
C GLU A 30 2.90 35.39 -28.97
N ASP A 31 3.90 34.77 -29.59
CA ASP A 31 4.97 33.99 -28.98
C ASP A 31 5.56 34.71 -27.77
N THR A 32 5.69 34.02 -26.63
CA THR A 32 6.75 34.29 -25.66
C THR A 32 7.27 32.98 -25.08
N VAL A 33 8.30 32.48 -25.76
CA VAL A 33 9.40 31.71 -25.18
C VAL A 33 9.85 32.41 -23.89
N SER A 34 9.84 31.71 -22.75
CA SER A 34 10.87 31.76 -21.71
C SER A 34 10.43 30.95 -20.50
N ASP A 35 10.79 29.66 -20.51
CA ASP A 35 11.01 28.89 -19.30
C ASP A 35 12.27 29.46 -18.61
N LEU A 36 12.12 30.63 -17.99
CA LEU A 36 13.18 31.31 -17.27
C LEU A 36 13.15 30.83 -15.81
N SER A 37 13.84 29.72 -15.57
CA SER A 37 14.35 29.32 -14.25
C SER A 37 14.92 30.55 -13.53
N HIS A 38 14.20 31.07 -12.55
CA HIS A 38 14.72 32.11 -11.68
C HIS A 38 15.76 31.47 -10.75
N PRO A 39 17.00 31.99 -10.68
CA PRO A 39 17.99 31.46 -9.76
C PRO A 39 17.49 31.61 -8.32
N PRO A 40 17.64 30.58 -7.46
CA PRO A 40 17.15 30.64 -6.10
C PRO A 40 17.74 31.85 -5.37
N THR A 41 16.88 32.54 -4.62
CA THR A 41 17.33 33.71 -3.85
C THR A 41 18.36 33.28 -2.80
N LYS A 42 19.32 34.15 -2.47
CA LYS A 42 20.42 33.83 -1.54
C LYS A 42 19.93 33.26 -0.19
N ALA A 43 18.75 33.69 0.26
CA ALA A 43 18.10 33.19 1.47
C ALA A 43 17.65 31.72 1.34
N GLN A 44 17.08 31.34 0.19
CA GLN A 44 16.67 29.96 -0.08
C GLN A 44 17.88 29.02 -0.16
N LEU A 45 18.97 29.47 -0.79
CA LEU A 45 20.22 28.71 -0.84
C LEU A 45 20.79 28.51 0.58
N GLN A 46 20.74 29.53 1.44
CA GLN A 46 21.23 29.45 2.81
C GLN A 46 20.38 28.49 3.66
N GLU A 47 19.05 28.56 3.55
CA GLU A 47 18.15 27.63 4.24
C GLU A 47 18.36 26.18 3.77
N GLU A 48 18.53 25.97 2.46
CA GLU A 48 18.80 24.66 1.90
C GLU A 48 20.15 24.10 2.37
N THR A 49 21.20 24.92 2.44
CA THR A 49 22.50 24.50 2.99
C THR A 49 22.41 24.13 4.47
N TYR A 50 21.67 24.91 5.27
CA TYR A 50 21.46 24.62 6.69
C TYR A 50 20.70 23.29 6.89
N ASN A 51 19.65 23.07 6.11
CA ASN A 51 18.87 21.84 6.15
C ASN A 51 19.68 20.62 5.67
N ASN A 52 20.53 20.79 4.65
CA ASN A 52 21.41 19.73 4.15
C ASN A 52 22.45 19.33 5.20
N ILE A 53 23.09 20.30 5.86
CA ILE A 53 24.06 20.05 6.93
C ILE A 53 23.39 19.29 8.09
N HIS A 54 22.20 19.71 8.54
CA HIS A 54 21.47 19.02 9.60
C HIS A 54 21.08 17.59 9.22
N LYS A 55 20.61 17.37 7.99
CA LYS A 55 20.34 16.03 7.47
C LYS A 55 21.61 15.18 7.49
N ARG A 56 22.73 15.71 7.02
CA ARG A 56 24.03 15.01 6.98
C ARG A 56 24.52 14.63 8.37
N ILE A 57 24.42 15.54 9.34
CA ILE A 57 24.81 15.27 10.74
C ILE A 57 23.92 14.16 11.32
N ARG A 58 22.60 14.22 11.12
CA ARG A 58 21.69 13.16 11.59
C ARG A 58 22.00 11.80 10.96
N THR A 59 22.20 11.76 9.65
CA THR A 59 22.56 10.51 8.96
C THR A 59 23.91 9.97 9.41
N GLU A 60 24.90 10.84 9.63
CA GLU A 60 26.23 10.41 10.07
C GLU A 60 26.18 9.90 11.52
N GLU A 61 25.39 10.53 12.39
CA GLU A 61 25.19 10.04 13.75
C GLU A 61 24.47 8.69 13.80
N THR A 62 23.44 8.48 12.97
CA THR A 62 22.78 7.16 12.87
C THR A 62 23.73 6.12 12.29
N CYS A 63 24.52 6.46 11.27
CA CYS A 63 25.58 5.59 10.75
C CYS A 63 26.64 5.26 11.80
N LYS A 64 27.07 6.21 12.64
CA LYS A 64 28.03 5.97 13.73
C LYS A 64 27.43 5.10 14.83
N ARG A 65 26.15 5.27 15.19
CA ARG A 65 25.45 4.40 16.13
C ARG A 65 25.32 2.96 15.59
N ASN A 66 25.01 2.82 14.30
CA ASN A 66 24.87 1.51 13.64
C ASN A 66 26.23 0.84 13.38
N SER A 67 27.29 1.60 13.11
CA SER A 67 28.66 1.08 12.97
C SER A 67 29.23 0.57 14.29
N ARG A 68 28.74 1.06 15.43
CA ARG A 68 29.04 0.51 16.77
C ARG A 68 28.25 -0.77 17.05
N HIS A 69 27.81 -1.50 16.03
CA HIS A 69 27.38 -2.89 16.16
C HIS A 69 28.57 -3.72 16.64
N VAL A 70 28.67 -3.80 17.97
CA VAL A 70 29.49 -4.66 18.80
C VAL A 70 30.36 -5.62 17.98
N ILE A 71 31.63 -5.25 17.78
CA ILE A 71 32.69 -6.23 17.50
C ILE A 71 32.83 -7.03 18.80
N GLN A 72 32.02 -8.08 18.92
CA GLN A 72 31.96 -9.06 20.01
C GLN A 72 32.36 -8.57 21.41
N LYS A 73 31.37 -8.15 22.21
CA LYS A 73 31.52 -8.18 23.67
C LYS A 73 31.23 -9.59 24.17
N GLY A 74 32.21 -10.49 24.05
CA GLY A 74 32.16 -11.81 24.70
C GLY A 74 32.63 -12.96 23.82
N GLY A 75 33.84 -13.45 24.08
CA GLY A 75 34.31 -14.80 23.70
C GLY A 75 34.70 -15.02 22.23
N VAL A 76 35.66 -15.91 22.02
CA VAL A 76 36.04 -16.44 20.70
C VAL A 76 34.83 -17.17 20.12
N LEU A 77 34.25 -16.65 19.03
CA LEU A 77 33.15 -17.32 18.32
C LEU A 77 33.66 -18.66 17.80
N THR A 78 33.07 -19.76 18.26
CA THR A 78 33.42 -21.07 17.70
C THR A 78 32.88 -21.16 16.27
N VAL A 79 33.59 -21.88 15.39
CA VAL A 79 33.16 -22.07 13.98
C VAL A 79 31.74 -22.64 13.89
N GLN A 80 31.36 -23.49 14.84
CA GLN A 80 30.02 -24.06 14.92
C GLN A 80 28.95 -22.99 15.23
N GLU A 81 29.22 -22.11 16.19
CA GLU A 81 28.32 -21.02 16.55
C GLU A 81 28.14 -20.02 15.40
N ALA A 82 29.23 -19.71 14.68
CA ALA A 82 29.16 -18.89 13.48
C ALA A 82 28.26 -19.50 12.38
N ARG A 83 28.33 -20.83 12.18
CA ARG A 83 27.46 -21.55 11.24
C ARG A 83 26.00 -21.53 11.70
N MET A 84 25.74 -21.72 13.01
CA MET A 84 24.38 -21.65 13.56
C MET A 84 23.75 -20.27 13.36
N GLN A 85 24.48 -19.19 13.69
CA GLN A 85 23.99 -17.82 13.50
C GLN A 85 23.73 -17.49 12.02
N LYS A 86 24.58 -18.00 11.11
CA LYS A 86 24.36 -17.84 9.66
C LYS A 86 23.05 -18.49 9.22
N ASN A 87 22.78 -19.72 9.65
CA ASN A 87 21.56 -20.44 9.31
C ASN A 87 20.33 -19.78 9.93
N GLU A 88 20.39 -19.37 11.20
CA GLU A 88 19.29 -18.66 11.87
C GLU A 88 18.94 -17.35 11.14
N LYS A 89 19.95 -16.60 10.68
CA LYS A 89 19.73 -15.37 9.90
C LYS A 89 19.08 -15.66 8.55
N GLU A 90 19.44 -16.75 7.90
CA GLU A 90 18.84 -17.18 6.64
C GLU A 90 17.39 -17.62 6.83
N GLU A 91 17.12 -18.41 7.87
CA GLU A 91 15.77 -18.87 8.23
C GLU A 91 14.84 -17.69 8.55
N LYS A 92 15.30 -16.73 9.36
CA LYS A 92 14.55 -15.50 9.64
C LYS A 92 14.21 -14.73 8.36
N LYS A 93 15.14 -14.63 7.40
CA LYS A 93 14.88 -13.98 6.10
C LYS A 93 13.85 -14.72 5.26
N LYS A 94 13.89 -16.06 5.25
CA LYS A 94 12.88 -16.88 4.55
C LYS A 94 11.50 -16.67 5.19
N GLN A 95 11.42 -16.72 6.52
CA GLN A 95 10.17 -16.49 7.26
C GLN A 95 9.60 -15.09 7.03
N THR A 96 10.42 -14.03 7.02
CA THR A 96 9.92 -12.67 6.76
C THR A 96 9.43 -12.52 5.32
N THR A 97 10.08 -13.17 4.35
CA THR A 97 9.63 -13.18 2.94
C THR A 97 8.27 -13.86 2.82
N ILE A 98 8.05 -14.98 3.50
CA ILE A 98 6.76 -15.67 3.55
C ILE A 98 5.69 -14.81 4.23
N LYS A 99 6.00 -14.21 5.38
CA LYS A 99 5.07 -13.29 6.08
C LYS A 99 4.68 -12.10 5.20
N LYS A 100 5.60 -11.58 4.40
CA LYS A 100 5.31 -10.51 3.44
C LYS A 100 4.40 -11.00 2.31
N ALA A 101 4.74 -12.11 1.66
CA ALA A 101 3.93 -12.68 0.57
C ALA A 101 2.49 -13.02 1.02
N THR A 102 2.34 -13.64 2.19
CA THR A 102 1.01 -13.92 2.79
C THR A 102 0.21 -12.65 3.07
N LYS A 103 0.85 -11.60 3.59
CA LYS A 103 0.21 -10.30 3.81
C LYS A 103 -0.26 -9.70 2.48
N ASP A 104 0.57 -9.74 1.45
CA ASP A 104 0.26 -9.19 0.12
C ASP A 104 -0.93 -9.93 -0.53
N ILE A 105 -0.97 -11.26 -0.43
CA ILE A 105 -2.12 -12.08 -0.87
C ILE A 105 -3.40 -11.67 -0.12
N LYS A 106 -3.34 -11.53 1.20
CA LYS A 106 -4.50 -11.13 2.00
C LYS A 106 -5.01 -9.73 1.62
N VAL A 107 -4.10 -8.79 1.39
CA VAL A 107 -4.43 -7.43 0.95
C VAL A 107 -5.09 -7.47 -0.43
N ALA A 108 -4.55 -8.24 -1.38
CA ALA A 108 -5.13 -8.39 -2.71
C ALA A 108 -6.56 -8.94 -2.67
N ILE A 109 -6.79 -10.01 -1.90
CA ILE A 109 -8.12 -10.61 -1.72
C ILE A 109 -9.10 -9.60 -1.12
N ASN A 110 -8.68 -8.88 -0.07
CA ASN A 110 -9.55 -7.91 0.59
C ASN A 110 -9.88 -6.73 -0.32
N LYS A 111 -8.92 -6.28 -1.14
CA LYS A 111 -9.14 -5.22 -2.13
C LYS A 111 -10.15 -5.66 -3.19
N ALA A 112 -10.04 -6.89 -3.69
CA ALA A 112 -10.98 -7.44 -4.66
C ALA A 112 -12.40 -7.57 -4.08
N LYS A 113 -12.52 -8.07 -2.84
CA LYS A 113 -13.81 -8.13 -2.13
C LYS A 113 -14.43 -6.74 -1.94
N ALA A 114 -13.62 -5.74 -1.58
CA ALA A 114 -14.09 -4.37 -1.42
C ALA A 114 -14.57 -3.78 -2.76
N ALA A 115 -13.84 -4.01 -3.85
CA ALA A 115 -14.25 -3.60 -5.18
C ALA A 115 -15.60 -4.23 -5.57
N LEU A 116 -15.76 -5.53 -5.34
CA LEU A 116 -17.02 -6.24 -5.62
C LEU A 116 -18.21 -5.64 -4.86
N ASN A 117 -18.02 -5.31 -3.57
CA ASN A 117 -19.05 -4.65 -2.76
C ASN A 117 -19.41 -3.27 -3.32
N TRP A 118 -18.43 -2.44 -3.67
CA TRP A 118 -18.69 -1.13 -4.29
C TRP A 118 -19.47 -1.26 -5.60
N HIS A 119 -19.11 -2.21 -6.46
CA HIS A 119 -19.85 -2.50 -7.69
C HIS A 119 -21.28 -2.97 -7.41
N GLY A 120 -21.50 -3.79 -6.39
CA GLY A 120 -22.83 -4.20 -5.95
C GLY A 120 -23.70 -3.03 -5.50
N ILE A 121 -23.14 -2.13 -4.70
CA ILE A 121 -23.82 -0.90 -4.25
C ILE A 121 -24.22 -0.03 -5.45
N ASP A 122 -23.33 0.14 -6.42
CA ASP A 122 -23.59 0.97 -7.60
C ASP A 122 -24.64 0.33 -8.52
N ALA A 123 -24.59 -0.99 -8.71
CA ALA A 123 -25.62 -1.74 -9.44
C ALA A 123 -27.00 -1.60 -8.78
N GLN A 124 -27.08 -1.68 -7.45
CA GLN A 124 -28.33 -1.47 -6.72
C GLN A 124 -28.87 -0.05 -6.86
N LYS A 125 -28.01 0.97 -6.85
CA LYS A 125 -28.42 2.37 -7.09
C LYS A 125 -28.93 2.54 -8.52
N ALA A 126 -28.22 2.00 -9.50
CA ALA A 126 -28.62 2.06 -10.91
C ALA A 126 -29.96 1.35 -11.14
N GLU A 127 -30.19 0.20 -10.52
CA GLU A 127 -31.45 -0.54 -10.63
C GLU A 127 -32.62 0.20 -9.97
N LYS A 128 -32.39 0.89 -8.84
CA LYS A 128 -33.40 1.77 -8.22
C LYS A 128 -33.79 2.90 -9.15
N GLU A 129 -32.83 3.53 -9.81
CA GLU A 129 -33.10 4.61 -10.77
C GLU A 129 -33.81 4.09 -12.02
N ARG A 130 -33.40 2.95 -12.58
CA ARG A 130 -34.09 2.28 -13.69
C ARG A 130 -35.56 2.03 -13.35
N LYS A 131 -35.84 1.46 -12.17
CA LYS A 131 -37.21 1.21 -11.69
C LYS A 131 -38.02 2.50 -11.54
N LYS A 132 -37.40 3.57 -11.05
CA LYS A 132 -38.04 4.89 -10.92
C LYS A 132 -38.43 5.44 -12.30
N GLN A 133 -37.53 5.39 -13.28
CA GLN A 133 -37.82 5.82 -14.66
C GLN A 133 -38.94 5.00 -15.30
N VAL A 134 -38.89 3.66 -15.16
CA VAL A 134 -39.96 2.77 -15.64
C VAL A 134 -41.31 3.15 -15.05
N LYS A 135 -41.37 3.44 -13.74
CA LYS A 135 -42.61 3.84 -13.08
C LYS A 135 -43.16 5.17 -13.63
N ILE A 136 -42.28 6.13 -13.93
CA ILE A 136 -42.67 7.42 -14.55
C ILE A 136 -43.27 7.18 -15.95
N ILE A 137 -42.59 6.42 -16.80
CA ILE A 137 -43.04 6.14 -18.19
C ILE A 137 -44.37 5.39 -18.19
N GLN A 138 -44.52 4.40 -17.30
CA GLN A 138 -45.78 3.67 -17.11
C GLN A 138 -46.92 4.60 -16.68
N SER A 139 -46.65 5.52 -15.75
CA SER A 139 -47.67 6.49 -15.29
C SER A 139 -48.11 7.45 -16.39
N GLN A 140 -47.26 7.70 -17.40
CA GLN A 140 -47.57 8.51 -18.57
C GLN A 140 -48.25 7.71 -19.70
N GLY A 141 -48.44 6.40 -19.53
CA GLY A 141 -49.01 5.52 -20.57
C GLY A 141 -48.10 5.32 -21.79
N GLN A 142 -46.81 5.66 -21.68
CA GLN A 142 -45.85 5.52 -22.76
C GLN A 142 -45.25 4.11 -22.79
N THR A 143 -44.75 3.70 -23.97
CA THR A 143 -44.05 2.42 -24.12
C THR A 143 -42.66 2.49 -23.47
N ILE A 144 -42.33 1.48 -22.68
CA ILE A 144 -41.02 1.39 -21.99
C ILE A 144 -39.92 1.12 -23.03
N PRO A 145 -38.87 1.95 -23.10
CA PRO A 145 -37.72 1.69 -23.94
C PRO A 145 -37.07 0.33 -23.63
N ALA A 146 -36.62 -0.38 -24.68
CA ALA A 146 -36.04 -1.72 -24.54
C ALA A 146 -34.85 -1.78 -23.56
N ALA A 147 -34.02 -0.73 -23.51
CA ALA A 147 -32.89 -0.64 -22.57
C ALA A 147 -33.32 -0.69 -21.09
N LEU A 148 -34.50 -0.15 -20.77
CA LEU A 148 -35.04 -0.16 -19.41
C LEU A 148 -35.79 -1.45 -19.09
N LEU A 149 -35.99 -2.37 -20.03
CA LEU A 149 -36.63 -3.67 -19.75
C LEU A 149 -35.66 -4.65 -19.10
N ILE A 150 -34.36 -4.51 -19.36
CA ILE A 150 -33.32 -5.41 -18.84
C ILE A 150 -33.00 -5.01 -17.39
N PRO A 151 -33.18 -5.90 -16.41
CA PRO A 151 -32.76 -5.64 -15.03
C PRO A 151 -31.24 -5.51 -14.94
N ILE A 152 -30.76 -4.58 -14.12
CA ILE A 152 -29.33 -4.46 -13.83
C ILE A 152 -28.99 -5.50 -12.76
N LEU A 153 -28.02 -6.37 -13.08
CA LEU A 153 -27.57 -7.44 -12.17
C LEU A 153 -26.61 -6.88 -11.12
N ASP A 154 -26.75 -7.38 -9.89
CA ASP A 154 -25.86 -7.07 -8.78
C ASP A 154 -24.70 -8.08 -8.75
N PRO A 155 -23.45 -7.66 -9.02
CA PRO A 155 -22.29 -8.54 -9.04
C PRO A 155 -21.95 -9.12 -7.65
N GLU A 156 -22.39 -8.50 -6.55
CA GLU A 156 -22.20 -9.07 -5.21
C GLU A 156 -23.11 -10.29 -4.97
N LYS A 157 -24.33 -10.29 -5.55
CA LYS A 157 -25.31 -11.37 -5.37
C LYS A 157 -25.24 -12.43 -6.45
N ASN A 158 -24.87 -12.04 -7.66
CA ASN A 158 -24.74 -12.91 -8.81
C ASN A 158 -23.41 -12.59 -9.51
N PRO A 159 -22.28 -13.02 -8.91
CA PRO A 159 -20.97 -12.74 -9.48
C PRO A 159 -20.84 -13.43 -10.84
N ILE A 160 -20.38 -12.68 -11.83
CA ILE A 160 -20.03 -13.18 -13.15
C ILE A 160 -18.67 -13.89 -13.02
N PRO A 161 -18.33 -14.90 -13.85
CA PRO A 161 -17.01 -15.55 -13.77
C PRO A 161 -15.82 -14.57 -13.74
N ASP A 162 -15.92 -13.47 -14.49
CA ASP A 162 -14.90 -12.41 -14.52
C ASP A 162 -14.74 -11.69 -13.15
N ASP A 163 -15.83 -11.54 -12.40
CA ASP A 163 -15.81 -10.95 -11.05
C ASP A 163 -15.12 -11.89 -10.05
N LEU A 164 -15.24 -13.21 -10.27
CA LEU A 164 -14.60 -14.24 -9.44
C LEU A 164 -13.10 -14.37 -9.73
N GLU A 165 -12.68 -14.18 -10.98
CA GLU A 165 -11.27 -14.17 -11.35
C GLU A 165 -10.51 -13.03 -10.64
N SER A 166 -11.19 -11.89 -10.45
CA SER A 166 -10.65 -10.77 -9.68
C SER A 166 -10.41 -11.08 -8.19
N LEU A 167 -11.07 -12.10 -7.63
CA LEU A 167 -10.87 -12.54 -6.24
C LEU A 167 -9.67 -13.47 -6.09
N LEU A 168 -9.16 -14.04 -7.18
CA LEU A 168 -8.00 -14.90 -7.13
C LEU A 168 -6.74 -14.06 -6.93
N PRO A 169 -5.92 -14.35 -5.91
CA PRO A 169 -4.64 -13.67 -5.77
C PRO A 169 -3.76 -13.98 -6.99
N PRO A 170 -2.86 -13.06 -7.38
CA PRO A 170 -1.95 -13.26 -8.49
C PRO A 170 -1.27 -14.63 -8.41
N LEU A 171 -1.35 -15.41 -9.48
CA LEU A 171 -0.86 -16.80 -9.53
C LEU A 171 0.62 -16.91 -9.11
N ASP A 172 1.40 -15.88 -9.44
CA ASP A 172 2.81 -15.73 -9.09
C ASP A 172 3.05 -15.68 -7.58
N LEU A 173 2.18 -15.00 -6.82
CA LEU A 173 2.28 -14.90 -5.36
C LEU A 173 1.92 -16.21 -4.67
N LEU A 174 0.92 -16.93 -5.18
CA LEU A 174 0.56 -18.26 -4.67
C LEU A 174 1.69 -19.26 -4.88
N GLN A 175 2.25 -19.30 -6.09
CA GLN A 175 3.34 -20.21 -6.42
C GLN A 175 4.60 -19.92 -5.60
N LEU A 176 4.90 -18.64 -5.38
CA LEU A 176 6.01 -18.23 -4.51
C LEU A 176 5.80 -18.71 -3.07
N LEU A 177 4.58 -18.52 -2.53
CA LEU A 177 4.26 -18.95 -1.17
C LEU A 177 4.34 -20.47 -1.00
N ASP A 178 3.78 -21.23 -1.94
CA ASP A 178 3.81 -22.70 -1.92
C ASP A 178 5.24 -23.25 -2.01
N SER A 179 6.07 -22.67 -2.88
CA SER A 179 7.47 -23.06 -3.01
C SER A 179 8.27 -22.73 -1.75
N ALA A 180 8.03 -21.57 -1.14
CA ALA A 180 8.72 -21.13 0.07
C ALA A 180 8.34 -21.98 1.29
N ASN A 181 7.06 -22.36 1.42
CA ASN A 181 6.60 -23.25 2.50
C ASN A 181 7.20 -24.66 2.37
N ARG A 182 7.26 -25.21 1.15
CA ARG A 182 7.92 -26.51 0.90
C ARG A 182 9.40 -26.51 1.24
N ILE A 183 10.10 -25.41 0.96
CA ILE A 183 11.53 -25.27 1.31
C ILE A 183 11.72 -25.28 2.82
N LEU A 184 10.86 -24.58 3.58
CA LEU A 184 10.92 -24.60 5.05
C LEU A 184 10.63 -26.00 5.63
N GLU A 185 9.66 -26.73 5.09
CA GLU A 185 9.34 -28.10 5.54
C GLU A 185 10.52 -29.07 5.35
N LEU A 186 11.13 -29.07 4.16
CA LEU A 186 12.27 -29.94 3.86
C LEU A 186 13.49 -29.61 4.72
N GLU A 187 13.75 -28.32 4.98
CA GLU A 187 14.85 -27.89 5.86
C GLU A 187 14.61 -28.27 7.32
N HIS A 188 13.36 -28.26 7.77
CA HIS A 188 13.01 -28.72 9.12
C HIS A 188 13.21 -30.23 9.28
N GLU A 189 12.81 -31.02 8.28
CA GLU A 189 12.93 -32.48 8.26
C GLU A 189 14.40 -32.93 8.24
N MET A 190 15.25 -32.28 7.44
CA MET A 190 16.69 -32.56 7.39
C MET A 190 17.44 -32.24 8.69
N ARG A 191 16.86 -31.43 9.59
CA ARG A 191 17.45 -31.08 10.89
C ARG A 191 17.13 -32.11 11.99
N GLN A 192 16.24 -33.07 11.72
CA GLN A 192 15.84 -34.15 12.64
C GLN A 192 15.91 -35.54 11.96
N PRO A 193 17.10 -36.08 11.62
CA PRO A 193 17.21 -37.45 11.16
C PRO A 193 17.04 -38.40 12.36
N GLY A 194 15.78 -38.72 12.72
CA GLY A 194 15.48 -39.74 13.72
C GLY A 194 14.30 -39.43 14.65
N SER A 195 13.10 -39.21 14.12
CA SER A 195 11.87 -39.45 14.90
C SER A 195 10.93 -40.36 14.10
N GLY A 196 11.39 -41.59 13.89
CA GLY A 196 10.48 -42.71 13.75
C GLY A 196 9.94 -43.06 15.13
N ILE A 197 8.62 -43.28 15.18
CA ILE A 197 7.81 -43.87 16.27
C ILE A 197 6.95 -42.85 17.04
N GLY A 198 5.65 -42.92 16.77
CA GLY A 198 4.63 -42.88 17.82
C GLY A 198 3.72 -41.65 17.83
N ASN A 199 2.53 -41.80 17.26
CA ASN A 199 1.38 -40.95 17.59
C ASN A 199 1.16 -40.95 19.11
N ILE A 200 1.17 -39.77 19.74
CA ILE A 200 0.46 -39.53 21.00
C ILE A 200 -0.29 -38.20 20.84
N PRO A 201 -1.63 -38.18 21.00
CA PRO A 201 -2.39 -36.95 21.01
C PRO A 201 -2.25 -36.31 22.39
N SER A 202 -1.50 -35.22 22.51
CA SER A 202 -1.57 -34.38 23.71
C SER A 202 -2.59 -33.28 23.44
N GLN A 203 -3.80 -33.50 23.95
CA GLN A 203 -4.62 -32.40 24.42
C GLN A 203 -3.83 -31.70 25.52
N ASP A 204 -3.71 -30.39 25.45
CA ASP A 204 -4.20 -29.53 26.52
C ASP A 204 -4.21 -28.07 26.04
N THR A 205 -5.37 -27.49 26.28
CA THR A 205 -5.73 -26.12 25.99
C THR A 205 -5.36 -25.31 27.20
N GLU A 206 -4.51 -24.30 27.05
CA GLU A 206 -4.60 -23.15 27.96
C GLU A 206 -4.23 -21.84 27.28
N ASN A 207 -5.16 -20.93 27.45
CA ASN A 207 -5.32 -19.62 26.88
C ASN A 207 -4.88 -18.61 27.95
N TYR A 208 -3.79 -17.91 27.69
CA TYR A 208 -3.41 -16.65 28.31
C TYR A 208 -2.84 -15.82 27.13
N GLY A 209 -3.37 -14.67 26.72
CA GLY A 209 -3.98 -13.61 27.50
C GLY A 209 -3.01 -12.42 27.46
N MET A 210 -3.24 -11.53 26.50
CA MET A 210 -2.85 -10.10 26.43
C MET A 210 -1.40 -9.70 26.80
N ASP A 211 -0.68 -9.10 25.85
CA ASP A 211 -0.47 -7.65 25.83
C ASP A 211 0.31 -7.24 24.57
N GLU A 212 -0.29 -6.36 23.78
CA GLU A 212 0.30 -5.77 22.59
C GLU A 212 1.24 -4.63 23.02
N ASP A 213 2.55 -4.87 23.00
CA ASP A 213 3.54 -3.79 23.03
C ASP A 213 3.88 -3.38 21.60
N LEU A 214 3.42 -2.20 21.22
CA LEU A 214 3.63 -1.56 19.94
C LEU A 214 5.09 -1.10 19.83
N GLY A 215 5.97 -2.02 19.44
CA GLY A 215 7.30 -1.68 18.96
C GLY A 215 7.21 -0.99 17.61
N ASP A 216 7.39 0.33 17.59
CA ASP A 216 7.64 1.13 16.39
C ASP A 216 8.92 0.63 15.70
N GLU A 217 8.79 -0.34 14.80
CA GLU A 217 9.88 -0.80 13.93
C GLU A 217 9.98 0.14 12.73
N SER A 218 10.79 1.18 12.92
CA SER A 218 11.15 2.15 11.89
C SER A 218 11.99 1.48 10.80
N ASP A 219 11.40 1.31 9.62
CA ASP A 219 12.11 0.95 8.39
C ASP A 219 13.12 2.04 8.02
N SER A 220 14.40 1.69 7.95
CA SER A 220 15.43 2.53 7.34
C SER A 220 16.44 1.65 6.60
N ASP A 221 16.02 1.20 5.42
CA ASP A 221 16.91 0.72 4.37
C ASP A 221 17.67 1.93 3.77
N LEU A 222 18.84 2.25 4.30
CA LEU A 222 19.78 3.17 3.67
C LEU A 222 21.09 2.43 3.35
N SER A 223 21.14 1.96 2.11
CA SER A 223 22.34 1.42 1.45
C SER A 223 23.42 2.50 1.35
N CYS A 224 24.40 2.46 2.26
CA CYS A 224 25.58 3.31 2.19
C CYS A 224 26.62 2.65 1.29
N ILE A 225 26.40 2.71 -0.04
CA ILE A 225 27.44 2.43 -1.03
C ILE A 225 28.30 3.70 -1.18
N SER A 226 29.47 3.71 -0.56
CA SER A 226 30.48 4.75 -0.75
C SER A 226 31.26 4.49 -2.05
N LEU A 227 30.85 5.15 -3.12
CA LEU A 227 31.66 5.35 -4.33
C LEU A 227 32.21 6.78 -4.28
N ASP A 228 33.49 6.93 -3.91
CA ASP A 228 34.45 7.92 -4.46
C ASP A 228 35.63 8.20 -3.52
N SER A 229 36.81 7.67 -3.87
CA SER A 229 38.10 8.34 -3.72
C SER A 229 39.20 7.55 -4.43
N ILE A 230 39.16 7.54 -5.77
CA ILE A 230 40.32 7.28 -6.61
C ILE A 230 40.42 8.46 -7.58
N VAL A 231 40.98 9.59 -7.16
CA VAL A 231 41.43 10.65 -8.08
C VAL A 231 42.64 11.39 -7.48
N GLN A 232 43.76 11.29 -8.23
CA GLN A 232 44.88 12.22 -8.41
C GLN A 232 45.73 12.68 -7.23
N ASN A 233 46.93 12.09 -7.14
CA ASN A 233 48.17 12.85 -6.95
C ASN A 233 49.08 12.57 -8.15
N ALA A 234 48.96 13.39 -9.19
CA ALA A 234 49.96 13.55 -10.24
C ALA A 234 50.17 15.06 -10.36
N ASP A 235 51.45 15.49 -10.30
CA ASP A 235 52.03 16.83 -10.57
C ASP A 235 53.09 17.16 -9.48
N PHE A 236 54.36 17.51 -9.72
CA PHE A 236 55.16 17.85 -10.90
C PHE A 236 56.63 17.44 -10.65
N VAL A 237 57.29 16.88 -11.66
CA VAL A 237 58.75 16.94 -11.82
C VAL A 237 59.07 18.33 -12.36
N GLY A 238 59.86 19.11 -11.62
CA GLY A 238 60.40 20.39 -12.08
C GLY A 238 61.91 20.41 -11.90
N PHE A 239 62.63 20.36 -13.02
CA PHE A 239 64.07 20.61 -13.11
C PHE A 239 64.40 22.05 -12.70
N TYR A 240 65.43 22.24 -11.89
CA TYR A 240 66.59 23.10 -12.16
C TYR A 240 67.79 22.63 -11.33
#